data_AF-A0A1S3RWR1-F1
#
_entry.id   AF-A0A1S3RWR1-F1
#
_cell.length_a   1.000
_cell.length_b   1.000
_cell.length_c   1.000
_cell.angle_alpha   90.00
_cell.angle_beta   90.00
_cell.angle_gamma   90.00
#
_symmetry.space_group_name_H-M   'P 1'
#
loop_
_entity.id
_entity.type
_entity.pdbx_description
1 polymer ?
#
loop_
_entity_poly.entity_id
_entity_poly.type
_entity_poly.pdbx_seq_one_letter_code
_entity_poly.pdbx_strand_id
1 'polypeptide(L)'
;MDTNVQKRRENKKSLRVKVISLGNAEVGKVRNEFYKDSQGVVLVYDVGLRESFDALDNWLGEMKQEMGSQANMESIVFVVCANKVDLTKRRVVDEGEGRLWAESRGFHYFETSAQSGEGISEMFQAFFSSITDMCENGGKRPVAEVSVGFTKEQADTIRRIRNSKDSWDMLGVKPGATREEVNKAYRKLAVLLHPDKCVAPGSEDAFKAVVNARTSLLKNIK
;
A
#
# COMPACT_ATOMS: atom_id res chain seq x y z
N MET A 1 -23.14 18.16 -21.83
CA MET A 1 -23.22 16.71 -22.08
C MET A 1 -22.45 16.50 -23.36
N ASP A 2 -21.19 16.09 -23.26
CA ASP A 2 -20.34 15.92 -24.43
C ASP A 2 -19.69 14.56 -24.39
N THR A 3 -20.30 13.63 -25.13
CA THR A 3 -19.76 12.31 -25.43
C THR A 3 -19.05 12.40 -26.76
N ASN A 4 -17.73 12.29 -26.76
CA ASN A 4 -16.94 12.08 -27.97
C ASN A 4 -16.35 10.66 -27.92
N VAL A 5 -16.73 9.82 -28.89
CA VAL A 5 -16.26 8.43 -28.99
C VAL A 5 -15.46 8.30 -30.28
N GLN A 6 -14.13 8.19 -30.17
CA GLN A 6 -13.28 7.77 -31.28
C GLN A 6 -13.10 6.25 -31.26
N LYS A 7 -13.44 5.59 -32.37
CA LYS A 7 -13.20 4.16 -32.60
C LYS A 7 -12.01 3.97 -33.55
N ARG A 8 -10.96 3.29 -33.10
CA ARG A 8 -9.95 2.64 -33.96
C ARG A 8 -10.05 1.12 -33.78
N ARG A 9 -10.09 0.38 -34.89
CA ARG A 9 -10.19 -1.08 -34.94
C ARG A 9 -8.83 -1.70 -35.24
N GLU A 10 -8.32 -2.47 -34.28
CA GLU A 10 -7.28 -3.52 -34.43
C GLU A 10 -7.43 -4.40 -33.19
N ASN A 11 -8.04 -5.59 -33.30
CA ASN A 11 -8.21 -6.69 -32.32
C ASN A 11 -8.12 -6.43 -30.79
N LYS A 12 -8.33 -5.20 -30.33
CA LYS A 12 -8.30 -4.75 -28.95
C LYS A 12 -9.73 -4.78 -28.47
N LYS A 13 -9.99 -5.61 -27.46
CA LYS A 13 -11.24 -5.56 -26.70
C LYS A 13 -11.51 -4.12 -26.32
N SER A 14 -12.68 -3.60 -26.71
CA SER A 14 -13.08 -2.24 -26.35
C SER A 14 -13.65 -2.26 -24.94
N LEU A 15 -12.91 -1.72 -23.97
CA LEU A 15 -13.42 -1.50 -22.61
C LEU A 15 -14.31 -0.27 -22.59
N ARG A 16 -15.50 -0.39 -21.98
CA ARG A 16 -16.32 0.76 -21.58
C ARG A 16 -16.07 1.00 -20.10
N VAL A 17 -15.49 2.14 -19.76
CA VAL A 17 -15.11 2.48 -18.39
C VAL A 17 -16.09 3.50 -17.83
N LYS A 18 -16.66 3.21 -16.66
CA LYS A 18 -17.42 4.17 -15.85
C LYS A 18 -16.53 4.64 -14.70
N VAL A 19 -16.16 5.92 -14.72
CA VAL A 19 -15.29 6.51 -13.68
C VAL A 19 -16.14 7.22 -12.65
N ILE A 20 -15.83 6.99 -11.37
CA ILE A 20 -16.48 7.64 -10.22
C ILE A 20 -15.37 8.25 -9.37
N SER A 21 -15.38 9.58 -9.24
CA SER A 21 -14.39 10.31 -8.45
C SER A 21 -14.96 10.63 -7.08
N LEU A 22 -14.33 10.11 -6.04
CA LEU A 22 -14.72 10.29 -4.64
C LEU A 22 -13.60 11.07 -3.94
N GLY A 23 -13.90 12.24 -3.37
CA GLY A 23 -12.86 13.09 -2.77
C GLY A 23 -13.32 14.04 -1.67
N ASN A 24 -14.62 14.35 -1.60
CA ASN A 24 -15.14 15.22 -0.55
C ASN A 24 -15.82 14.38 0.55
N ALA A 25 -15.38 14.56 1.81
CA ALA A 25 -15.89 13.84 2.98
C ALA A 25 -17.41 14.05 3.20
N GLU A 26 -17.93 15.20 2.75
CA GLU A 26 -19.31 15.62 2.96
C GLU A 26 -20.38 14.86 2.14
N VAL A 27 -19.98 13.93 1.27
CA VAL A 27 -20.91 13.19 0.40
C VAL A 27 -21.06 11.72 0.81
N GLY A 28 -20.69 11.34 2.06
CA GLY A 28 -20.60 9.95 2.52
C GLY A 28 -21.78 9.06 2.12
N LYS A 29 -23.04 9.52 2.27
CA LYS A 29 -24.23 8.72 1.91
C LYS A 29 -24.37 8.40 0.41
N VAL A 30 -23.85 9.25 -0.48
CA VAL A 30 -23.94 9.05 -1.94
C VAL A 30 -22.82 8.13 -2.43
N ARG A 31 -21.71 7.99 -1.69
CA ARG A 31 -20.54 7.19 -2.11
C ARG A 31 -20.78 5.68 -1.96
N ASN A 32 -21.55 5.28 -0.96
CA ASN A 32 -21.74 3.89 -0.56
C ASN A 32 -22.40 3.03 -1.64
N GLU A 33 -23.23 3.64 -2.49
CA GLU A 33 -23.91 2.93 -3.60
C GLU A 33 -22.94 2.51 -4.72
N PHE A 34 -21.76 3.12 -4.80
CA PHE A 34 -20.81 2.92 -5.90
C PHE A 34 -19.72 1.90 -5.62
N TYR A 35 -19.57 1.45 -4.37
CA TYR A 35 -18.60 0.41 -4.03
C TYR A 35 -19.05 -0.98 -4.53
N LYS A 36 -20.36 -1.23 -4.55
CA LYS A 36 -20.94 -2.45 -5.10
C LYS A 36 -20.69 -2.48 -6.60
N ASP A 37 -20.15 -3.59 -7.10
CA ASP A 37 -19.79 -3.84 -8.52
C ASP A 37 -18.54 -3.11 -9.05
N SER A 38 -17.73 -2.50 -8.19
CA SER A 38 -16.44 -1.95 -8.60
C SER A 38 -15.46 -3.06 -9.04
N GLN A 39 -14.94 -2.96 -10.27
CA GLN A 39 -13.95 -3.91 -10.82
C GLN A 39 -12.51 -3.45 -10.57
N GLY A 40 -12.32 -2.16 -10.36
CA GLY A 40 -11.04 -1.58 -10.06
C GLY A 40 -11.16 -0.29 -9.27
N VAL A 41 -10.16 -0.02 -8.44
CA VAL A 41 -10.10 1.11 -7.53
C VAL A 41 -8.74 1.77 -7.66
N VAL A 42 -8.74 3.09 -7.83
CA VAL A 42 -7.54 3.93 -7.79
C VAL A 42 -7.57 4.72 -6.49
N LEU A 43 -6.68 4.36 -5.56
CA LEU A 43 -6.46 5.08 -4.31
C LEU A 43 -5.36 6.11 -4.56
N VAL A 44 -5.61 7.38 -4.26
CA VAL A 44 -4.66 8.47 -4.53
C VAL A 44 -4.35 9.21 -3.25
N TYR A 45 -3.06 9.45 -3.00
CA TYR A 45 -2.59 10.34 -1.93
C TYR A 45 -1.57 11.34 -2.50
N ASP A 46 -1.32 12.41 -1.76
CA ASP A 46 -0.31 13.43 -2.08
C ASP A 46 0.97 13.13 -1.31
N VAL A 47 2.10 12.94 -2.01
CA VAL A 47 3.39 12.62 -1.37
C VAL A 47 3.89 13.72 -0.43
N GLY A 48 3.38 14.94 -0.58
CA GLY A 48 3.67 16.07 0.29
C GLY A 48 2.70 16.26 1.45
N LEU A 49 1.69 15.40 1.60
CA LEU A 49 0.69 15.50 2.67
C LEU A 49 0.44 14.14 3.35
N ARG A 50 1.14 13.92 4.47
CA ARG A 50 1.07 12.69 5.29
C ARG A 50 -0.35 12.26 5.61
N GLU A 51 -1.20 13.19 6.02
CA GLU A 51 -2.60 12.91 6.39
C GLU A 51 -3.39 12.25 5.26
N SER A 52 -3.07 12.56 3.99
CA SER A 52 -3.72 11.92 2.84
C SER A 52 -3.32 10.47 2.65
N PHE A 53 -2.09 10.10 3.01
CA PHE A 53 -1.62 8.71 3.01
C PHE A 53 -2.22 7.92 4.17
N ASP A 54 -2.23 8.51 5.37
CA ASP A 54 -2.78 7.84 6.55
C ASP A 54 -4.30 7.59 6.41
N ALA A 55 -5.01 8.47 5.67
CA ALA A 55 -6.42 8.30 5.35
C ALA A 55 -6.71 7.07 4.46
N LEU A 56 -5.72 6.48 3.77
CA LEU A 56 -5.94 5.31 2.90
C LEU A 56 -6.46 4.09 3.68
N ASP A 57 -5.99 3.88 4.91
CA ASP A 57 -6.49 2.80 5.77
C ASP A 57 -7.99 3.03 6.11
N ASN A 58 -8.42 4.28 6.30
CA ASN A 58 -9.82 4.64 6.52
C ASN A 58 -10.68 4.41 5.28
N TRP A 59 -10.21 4.83 4.10
CA TRP A 59 -10.90 4.59 2.82
C TRP A 59 -11.10 3.11 2.53
N LEU A 60 -10.07 2.30 2.81
CA LEU A 60 -10.15 0.85 2.66
C LEU A 60 -11.12 0.23 3.68
N GLY A 61 -11.16 0.76 4.90
CA GLY A 61 -12.11 0.37 5.95
C GLY A 61 -13.56 0.68 5.58
N GLU A 62 -13.83 1.90 5.10
CA GLU A 62 -15.14 2.34 4.62
C GLU A 62 -15.64 1.42 3.50
N MET A 63 -14.81 1.19 2.46
CA MET A 63 -15.17 0.30 1.35
C MET A 63 -15.47 -1.13 1.83
N LYS A 64 -14.65 -1.69 2.73
CA LYS A 64 -14.87 -3.03 3.31
C LYS A 64 -16.20 -3.13 4.03
N GLN A 65 -16.54 -2.11 4.82
CA GLN A 65 -17.77 -2.08 5.59
C GLN A 65 -19.00 -2.04 4.67
N GLU A 66 -18.98 -1.21 3.63
CA GLU A 66 -20.11 -1.02 2.71
C GLU A 66 -20.35 -2.20 1.76
N MET A 67 -19.28 -2.90 1.38
CA MET A 67 -19.40 -4.08 0.52
C MET A 67 -19.95 -5.30 1.28
N GLY A 68 -19.88 -5.32 2.62
CA GLY A 68 -20.43 -6.36 3.48
C GLY A 68 -19.72 -7.72 3.37
N SER A 69 -20.16 -8.70 4.16
CA SER A 69 -19.49 -10.00 4.33
C SER A 69 -19.49 -10.91 3.08
N GLN A 70 -20.20 -10.53 2.02
CA GLN A 70 -20.31 -11.32 0.79
C GLN A 70 -19.41 -10.83 -0.36
N ALA A 71 -18.78 -9.67 -0.22
CA ALA A 71 -17.94 -9.13 -1.28
C ALA A 71 -16.53 -9.70 -1.25
N ASN A 72 -16.07 -10.17 -2.41
CA ASN A 72 -14.71 -10.61 -2.58
C ASN A 72 -13.82 -9.42 -2.97
N MET A 73 -13.14 -8.79 -2.02
CA MET A 73 -12.14 -7.76 -2.34
C MET A 73 -11.00 -8.27 -3.23
N GLU A 74 -10.76 -9.58 -3.24
CA GLU A 74 -9.74 -10.19 -4.08
C GLU A 74 -10.13 -10.14 -5.56
N SER A 75 -11.42 -9.97 -5.89
CA SER A 75 -11.90 -9.74 -7.26
C SER A 75 -11.92 -8.27 -7.67
N ILE A 76 -11.22 -7.40 -6.93
CA ILE A 76 -11.06 -5.99 -7.28
C ILE A 76 -9.56 -5.70 -7.50
N VAL A 77 -9.26 -5.04 -8.61
CA VAL A 77 -7.90 -4.53 -8.89
C VAL A 77 -7.72 -3.22 -8.15
N PHE A 78 -6.71 -3.14 -7.29
CA PHE A 78 -6.36 -1.91 -6.59
C PHE A 78 -5.05 -1.35 -7.14
N VAL A 79 -5.05 -0.05 -7.38
CA VAL A 79 -3.85 0.74 -7.69
C VAL A 79 -3.75 1.86 -6.67
N VAL A 80 -2.57 2.03 -6.08
CA VAL A 80 -2.21 3.14 -5.22
C VAL A 80 -1.34 4.11 -6.01
N CYS A 81 -1.78 5.36 -6.10
CA CYS A 81 -1.06 6.46 -6.74
C CYS A 81 -0.48 7.38 -5.66
N ALA A 82 0.85 7.40 -5.57
CA ALA A 82 1.60 8.42 -4.86
C ALA A 82 1.72 9.65 -5.77
N ASN A 83 0.75 10.56 -5.69
CA ASN A 83 0.62 11.67 -6.63
C ASN A 83 1.43 12.90 -6.18
N LYS A 84 1.69 13.80 -7.14
CA LYS A 84 2.45 15.05 -7.00
C LYS A 84 3.95 14.87 -6.75
N VAL A 85 4.55 13.84 -7.36
CA VAL A 85 6.00 13.57 -7.23
C VAL A 85 6.89 14.66 -7.82
N ASP A 86 6.34 15.52 -8.68
CA ASP A 86 6.99 16.74 -9.16
C ASP A 86 7.35 17.72 -8.02
N LEU A 87 6.65 17.66 -6.87
CA LEU A 87 6.89 18.50 -5.69
C LEU A 87 7.92 17.87 -4.71
N THR A 88 9.05 17.41 -5.23
CA THR A 88 10.10 16.69 -4.47
C THR A 88 10.48 17.33 -3.13
N LYS A 89 10.60 18.67 -3.06
CA LYS A 89 10.99 19.41 -1.85
C LYS A 89 10.00 19.32 -0.70
N ARG A 90 8.74 18.98 -0.98
CA ARG A 90 7.68 18.87 0.03
C ARG A 90 7.37 17.43 0.40
N ARG A 91 8.07 16.44 -0.19
CA ARG A 91 7.82 15.03 0.06
C ARG A 91 7.96 14.73 1.56
N VAL A 92 6.89 14.18 2.13
CA VAL A 92 6.83 13.68 3.52
C VAL A 92 6.53 12.19 3.59
N VAL A 93 6.12 11.57 2.48
CA VAL A 93 5.96 10.12 2.30
C VAL A 93 6.93 9.68 1.22
N ASP A 94 7.92 8.86 1.55
CA ASP A 94 8.79 8.28 0.52
C ASP A 94 8.17 7.07 -0.17
N GLU A 95 8.76 6.74 -1.31
CA GLU A 95 8.33 5.65 -2.18
C GLU A 95 8.31 4.30 -1.44
N GLY A 96 9.34 4.02 -0.63
CA GLY A 96 9.46 2.76 0.10
C GLY A 96 8.28 2.53 1.04
N GLU A 97 7.84 3.58 1.75
CA GLU A 97 6.67 3.50 2.63
C GLU A 97 5.37 3.20 1.87
N GLY A 98 5.11 3.96 0.81
CA GLY A 98 3.90 3.84 0.02
C GLY A 98 3.81 2.50 -0.71
N ARG A 99 4.93 2.09 -1.30
CA ARG A 99 5.07 0.81 -2.00
C ARG A 99 4.84 -0.36 -1.05
N LEU A 100 5.48 -0.35 0.12
CA LEU A 100 5.29 -1.39 1.13
C LEU A 100 3.84 -1.50 1.60
N TRP A 101 3.16 -0.35 1.80
CA TRP A 101 1.75 -0.34 2.18
C TRP A 101 0.85 -0.98 1.12
N ALA A 102 1.08 -0.67 -0.16
CA ALA A 102 0.30 -1.18 -1.27
C ALA A 102 0.58 -2.66 -1.56
N GLU A 103 1.85 -3.03 -1.74
CA GLU A 103 2.25 -4.37 -2.15
C GLU A 103 1.98 -5.42 -1.06
N SER A 104 2.07 -5.06 0.23
CA SER A 104 1.68 -5.95 1.34
C SER A 104 0.20 -6.34 1.36
N ARG A 105 -0.65 -5.60 0.63
CA ARG A 105 -2.08 -5.88 0.42
C ARG A 105 -2.36 -6.46 -0.97
N GLY A 106 -1.31 -6.71 -1.76
CA GLY A 106 -1.41 -7.16 -3.14
C GLY A 106 -2.03 -6.11 -4.06
N PHE A 107 -1.75 -4.82 -3.80
CA PHE A 107 -2.17 -3.70 -4.64
C PHE A 107 -0.99 -3.26 -5.52
N HIS A 108 -1.30 -2.74 -6.71
CA HIS A 108 -0.28 -2.09 -7.52
C HIS A 108 0.09 -0.72 -6.94
N TYR A 109 1.32 -0.27 -7.14
CA TYR A 109 1.82 1.02 -6.68
C TYR A 109 2.49 1.79 -7.81
N PHE A 110 2.16 3.07 -7.94
CA PHE A 110 2.77 3.97 -8.92
C PHE A 110 3.03 5.34 -8.30
N GLU A 111 4.23 5.88 -8.57
CA GLU A 111 4.55 7.29 -8.41
C GLU A 111 3.94 8.05 -9.60
N THR A 112 3.15 9.09 -9.34
CA THR A 112 2.46 9.82 -10.40
C THR A 112 2.53 11.34 -10.23
N SER A 113 2.44 12.05 -11.34
CA SER A 113 2.15 13.48 -11.35
C SER A 113 1.11 13.79 -12.40
N ALA A 114 -0.07 14.22 -11.94
CA ALA A 114 -1.08 14.77 -12.84
C ALA A 114 -0.62 16.07 -13.53
N GLN A 115 0.39 16.76 -12.99
CA GLN A 115 0.91 18.00 -13.56
C GLN A 115 1.91 17.74 -14.69
N SER A 116 2.88 16.84 -14.49
CA SER A 116 3.89 16.52 -15.51
C SER A 116 3.47 15.39 -16.45
N GLY A 117 2.47 14.59 -16.06
CA GLY A 117 2.06 13.37 -16.75
C GLY A 117 2.88 12.14 -16.38
N GLU A 118 3.90 12.29 -15.53
CA GLU A 118 4.76 11.20 -15.08
C GLU A 118 3.96 10.07 -14.42
N GLY A 119 4.23 8.82 -14.84
CA GLY A 119 3.62 7.60 -14.31
C GLY A 119 2.14 7.39 -14.63
N ILE A 120 1.45 8.37 -15.20
CA ILE A 120 -0.01 8.29 -15.46
C ILE A 120 -0.32 7.23 -16.52
N SER A 121 0.44 7.19 -17.62
CA SER A 121 0.19 6.26 -18.73
C SER A 121 0.46 4.83 -18.32
N GLU A 122 1.58 4.61 -17.64
CA GLU A 122 2.04 3.32 -17.13
C GLU A 122 1.05 2.77 -16.09
N MET A 123 0.60 3.64 -15.18
CA MET A 123 -0.39 3.30 -14.17
C MET A 123 -1.71 2.83 -14.81
N PHE A 124 -2.28 3.60 -15.74
CA PHE A 124 -3.54 3.23 -16.38
C PHE A 124 -3.40 2.01 -17.28
N GLN A 125 -2.27 1.86 -17.97
CA GLN A 125 -2.01 0.67 -18.79
C GLN A 125 -1.99 -0.60 -17.92
N ALA A 126 -1.26 -0.58 -16.80
CA ALA A 126 -1.25 -1.69 -15.86
C ALA A 126 -2.63 -1.94 -15.25
N PHE A 127 -3.32 -0.87 -14.83
CA PHE A 127 -4.66 -0.97 -14.23
C PHE A 127 -5.68 -1.65 -15.15
N PHE A 128 -5.78 -1.18 -16.39
CA PHE A 128 -6.74 -1.75 -17.35
C PHE A 128 -6.33 -3.14 -17.83
N SER A 129 -5.04 -3.45 -17.92
CA SER A 129 -4.57 -4.81 -18.19
C SER A 129 -5.01 -5.76 -17.09
N SER A 130 -4.71 -5.44 -15.82
CA SER A 130 -5.10 -6.26 -14.67
C SER A 130 -6.61 -6.49 -14.57
N ILE A 131 -7.42 -5.45 -14.85
CA ILE A 131 -8.89 -5.61 -14.87
C ILE A 131 -9.32 -6.55 -15.99
N THR A 132 -8.73 -6.41 -17.18
CA THR A 132 -9.06 -7.26 -18.33
C THR A 132 -8.71 -8.72 -18.03
N ASP A 133 -7.52 -8.98 -17.50
CA ASP A 133 -7.05 -10.32 -17.14
C ASP A 133 -7.95 -10.96 -16.06
N MET A 134 -8.40 -10.18 -15.08
CA MET A 134 -9.31 -10.64 -14.04
C MET A 134 -10.72 -10.93 -14.59
N CYS A 135 -11.22 -10.12 -15.52
CA CYS A 135 -12.48 -10.40 -16.21
C CYS A 135 -12.41 -11.68 -17.06
N GLU A 136 -11.28 -11.93 -17.74
CA GLU A 136 -11.05 -13.14 -18.53
C GLU A 136 -10.98 -14.40 -17.66
N ASN A 137 -10.46 -14.27 -16.44
CA ASN A 137 -10.39 -15.36 -15.45
C ASN A 137 -11.67 -15.51 -14.60
N GLY A 138 -12.82 -15.05 -15.10
CA GLY A 138 -14.11 -15.21 -14.44
C GLY A 138 -14.25 -14.44 -13.12
N GLY A 139 -13.58 -13.29 -13.01
CA GLY A 139 -13.59 -12.45 -11.81
C GLY A 139 -12.64 -12.93 -10.71
N LYS A 140 -11.78 -13.91 -11.00
CA LYS A 140 -10.73 -14.35 -10.07
C LYS A 140 -9.43 -13.66 -10.43
N ARG A 141 -8.66 -13.25 -9.41
CA ARG A 141 -7.29 -12.79 -9.62
C ARG A 141 -6.53 -13.90 -10.37
N PRO A 142 -5.80 -13.55 -11.44
CA PRO A 142 -4.78 -14.44 -11.97
C PRO A 142 -3.87 -14.85 -10.81
N VAL A 143 -3.51 -16.13 -10.72
CA VAL A 143 -2.49 -16.58 -9.78
C VAL A 143 -1.18 -15.96 -10.25
N ALA A 144 -0.85 -14.78 -9.72
CA ALA A 144 0.36 -14.09 -10.11
C ALA A 144 1.56 -14.95 -9.69
N GLU A 145 2.40 -15.32 -10.64
CA GLU A 145 3.69 -15.98 -10.37
C GLU A 145 4.65 -15.07 -9.59
N VAL A 146 4.38 -13.76 -9.55
CA VAL A 146 5.13 -12.78 -8.76
C VAL A 146 4.56 -12.73 -7.34
N SER A 147 4.94 -13.71 -6.54
CA SER A 147 4.93 -13.58 -5.09
C SER A 147 5.75 -12.35 -4.74
N VAL A 148 5.12 -11.34 -4.13
CA VAL A 148 5.87 -10.29 -3.43
C VAL A 148 6.85 -11.02 -2.50
N GLY A 149 8.15 -10.76 -2.61
CA GLY A 149 9.19 -11.56 -1.93
C GLY A 149 9.21 -11.42 -0.41
N PHE A 150 8.11 -10.94 0.18
CA PHE A 150 7.95 -10.68 1.60
C PHE A 150 6.52 -10.95 2.07
N THR A 151 6.38 -11.27 3.35
CA THR A 151 5.09 -11.54 4.00
C THR A 151 4.43 -10.25 4.48
N LYS A 152 3.11 -10.30 4.67
CA LYS A 152 2.36 -9.21 5.32
C LYS A 152 2.91 -8.89 6.72
N GLU A 153 3.30 -9.90 7.48
CA GLU A 153 3.91 -9.72 8.81
C GLU A 153 5.25 -8.97 8.73
N GLN A 154 6.08 -9.24 7.74
CA GLN A 154 7.31 -8.49 7.49
C GLN A 154 7.00 -7.01 7.21
N ALA A 155 6.04 -6.74 6.32
CA ALA A 155 5.65 -5.37 5.99
C ALA A 155 5.06 -4.60 7.18
N ASP A 156 4.14 -5.21 7.93
CA ASP A 156 3.54 -4.61 9.12
C ASP A 156 4.60 -4.32 10.20
N THR A 157 5.58 -5.22 10.34
CA THR A 157 6.70 -5.03 11.28
C THR A 157 7.62 -3.88 10.86
N ILE A 158 7.97 -3.78 9.58
CA ILE A 158 8.79 -2.67 9.05
C ILE A 158 8.07 -1.33 9.26
N ARG A 159 6.78 -1.26 8.93
CA ARG A 159 5.95 -0.05 9.16
C ARG A 159 5.93 0.35 10.63
N ARG A 160 5.78 -0.62 11.54
CA ARG A 160 5.81 -0.36 12.99
C ARG A 160 7.16 0.21 13.43
N ILE A 161 8.26 -0.46 13.11
CA ILE A 161 9.62 -0.03 13.50
C ILE A 161 9.92 1.38 13.00
N ARG A 162 9.52 1.68 11.76
CA ARG A 162 9.72 2.99 11.13
C ARG A 162 8.96 4.11 11.86
N ASN A 163 7.78 3.82 12.39
CA ASN A 163 6.93 4.79 13.07
C ASN A 163 7.14 4.84 14.60
N SER A 164 7.92 3.91 15.15
CA SER A 164 8.24 3.85 16.57
C SER A 164 9.10 5.03 17.02
N LYS A 165 8.76 5.60 18.18
CA LYS A 165 9.45 6.78 18.74
C LYS A 165 10.54 6.41 19.75
N ASP A 166 10.58 5.17 20.21
CA ASP A 166 11.52 4.72 21.23
C ASP A 166 11.96 3.26 21.01
N SER A 167 13.11 2.90 21.60
CA SER A 167 13.73 1.59 21.45
C SER A 167 12.92 0.43 22.06
N TRP A 168 12.07 0.70 23.05
CA TRP A 168 11.22 -0.34 23.65
C TRP A 168 10.10 -0.71 22.69
N ASP A 169 9.42 0.30 22.14
CA ASP A 169 8.39 0.12 21.13
C ASP A 169 8.94 -0.54 19.86
N MET A 170 10.12 -0.12 19.36
CA MET A 170 10.77 -0.74 18.20
C MET A 170 10.93 -2.26 18.37
N LEU A 171 11.39 -2.70 19.54
CA LEU A 171 11.57 -4.12 19.84
C LEU A 171 10.27 -4.82 20.30
N GLY A 172 9.18 -4.09 20.54
CA GLY A 172 7.92 -4.64 21.05
C GLY A 172 8.03 -5.15 22.48
N VAL A 173 8.87 -4.52 23.31
CA VAL A 173 9.05 -4.84 24.74
C VAL A 173 8.61 -3.66 25.61
N LYS A 174 8.26 -3.91 26.87
CA LYS A 174 7.87 -2.85 27.80
C LYS A 174 9.10 -2.23 28.46
N PRO A 175 9.04 -0.93 28.87
CA PRO A 175 10.06 -0.35 29.73
C PRO A 175 10.29 -1.21 30.98
N GLY A 176 11.54 -1.51 31.29
CA GLY A 176 11.92 -2.39 32.40
C GLY A 176 12.05 -3.87 32.04
N ALA A 177 11.88 -4.25 30.77
CA ALA A 177 12.12 -5.63 30.33
C ALA A 177 13.59 -6.05 30.56
N THR A 178 13.78 -7.33 30.88
CA THR A 178 15.10 -7.88 31.22
C THR A 178 16.01 -7.99 30.00
N ARG A 179 17.31 -8.18 30.25
CA ARG A 179 18.30 -8.44 29.18
C ARG A 179 17.90 -9.64 28.32
N GLU A 180 17.30 -10.68 28.92
CA GLU A 180 16.84 -11.87 28.19
C GLU A 180 15.62 -11.58 27.32
N GLU A 181 14.65 -10.81 27.82
CA GLU A 181 13.46 -10.41 27.07
C GLU A 181 13.83 -9.57 25.86
N VAL A 182 14.72 -8.59 26.04
CA VAL A 182 15.25 -7.75 24.94
C VAL A 182 15.97 -8.61 23.89
N ASN A 183 16.83 -9.54 24.31
CA ASN A 183 17.54 -10.42 23.37
C ASN A 183 16.59 -11.38 22.65
N LYS A 184 15.55 -11.90 23.34
CA LYS A 184 14.53 -12.76 22.73
C LYS A 184 13.71 -12.01 21.68
N ALA A 185 13.28 -10.79 21.99
CA ALA A 185 12.57 -9.92 21.05
C ALA A 185 13.41 -9.58 19.83
N TYR A 186 14.66 -9.16 20.05
CA TYR A 186 15.62 -8.91 18.97
C TYR A 186 15.81 -10.12 18.06
N ARG A 187 16.03 -11.33 18.60
CA ARG A 187 16.24 -12.53 17.77
C ARG A 187 15.05 -12.82 16.86
N LYS A 188 13.83 -12.64 17.36
CA LYS A 188 12.61 -12.81 16.54
C LYS A 188 12.59 -11.81 15.38
N LEU A 189 12.81 -10.53 15.67
CA LEU A 189 12.83 -9.48 14.64
C LEU A 189 14.00 -9.65 13.65
N ALA A 190 15.17 -10.05 14.13
CA ALA A 190 16.34 -10.28 13.31
C ALA A 190 16.12 -11.44 12.33
N VAL A 191 15.47 -12.52 12.75
CA VAL A 191 15.12 -13.64 11.85
C VAL A 191 14.08 -13.21 10.81
N LEU A 192 13.11 -12.39 11.22
CA LEU A 192 12.01 -11.94 10.36
C LEU A 192 12.49 -10.93 9.29
N LEU A 193 13.39 -10.03 9.66
CA LEU A 193 13.80 -8.87 8.85
C LEU A 193 15.21 -8.97 8.28
N HIS A 194 15.91 -10.10 8.44
CA HIS A 194 17.26 -10.26 7.89
C HIS A 194 17.25 -9.98 6.38
N PRO A 195 18.22 -9.20 5.83
CA PRO A 195 18.26 -8.87 4.40
C PRO A 195 18.22 -10.11 3.48
N ASP A 196 18.90 -11.20 3.84
CA ASP A 196 18.88 -12.46 3.09
C ASP A 196 17.50 -13.15 3.02
N LYS A 197 16.57 -12.80 3.92
CA LYS A 197 15.25 -13.42 4.04
C LYS A 197 14.09 -12.48 3.74
N CYS A 198 14.33 -11.17 3.73
CA CYS A 198 13.31 -10.15 3.61
C CYS A 198 13.73 -9.11 2.57
N VAL A 199 13.19 -9.24 1.35
CA VAL A 199 13.41 -8.28 0.27
C VAL A 199 12.39 -7.12 0.28
N ALA A 200 11.65 -6.95 1.37
CA ALA A 200 10.68 -5.87 1.49
C ALA A 200 11.36 -4.50 1.45
N PRO A 201 10.77 -3.49 0.77
CA PRO A 201 11.26 -2.12 0.81
C PRO A 201 11.43 -1.63 2.26
N GLY A 202 12.62 -1.11 2.59
CA GLY A 202 12.95 -0.60 3.93
C GLY A 202 13.29 -1.67 4.97
N SER A 203 13.40 -2.96 4.60
CA SER A 203 13.77 -4.04 5.54
C SER A 203 15.17 -3.83 6.14
N GLU A 204 16.14 -3.39 5.35
CA GLU A 204 17.52 -3.15 5.81
C GLU A 204 17.59 -2.04 6.86
N ASP A 205 16.88 -0.93 6.63
CA ASP A 205 16.83 0.19 7.58
C ASP A 205 16.10 -0.20 8.86
N ALA A 206 15.00 -0.95 8.75
CA ALA A 206 14.30 -1.51 9.90
C ALA A 206 15.20 -2.47 10.70
N PHE A 207 15.99 -3.30 10.02
CA PHE A 207 16.94 -4.20 10.66
C PHE A 207 18.03 -3.41 11.41
N LYS A 208 18.62 -2.38 10.78
CA LYS A 208 19.59 -1.47 11.43
C LYS A 208 18.97 -0.78 12.66
N ALA A 209 17.73 -0.30 12.55
CA ALA A 209 17.02 0.31 13.68
C ALA A 209 16.85 -0.66 14.86
N VAL A 210 16.47 -1.92 14.58
CA VAL A 210 16.35 -2.99 15.59
C VAL A 210 17.68 -3.31 16.27
N VAL A 211 18.79 -3.34 15.51
CA VAL A 211 20.15 -3.53 16.06
C VAL A 211 20.53 -2.37 17.00
N ASN A 212 20.26 -1.13 16.58
CA ASN A 212 20.54 0.07 17.38
C ASN A 212 19.67 0.13 18.66
N ALA A 213 18.39 -0.22 18.55
CA ALA A 213 17.46 -0.28 19.68
C ALA A 213 17.95 -1.29 20.73
N ARG A 214 18.30 -2.52 20.31
CA ARG A 214 18.88 -3.53 21.22
C ARG A 214 20.13 -3.01 21.92
N THR A 215 21.06 -2.43 21.17
CA THR A 215 22.34 -1.94 21.72
C THR A 215 22.09 -0.86 22.77
N SER A 216 21.15 0.05 22.50
CA SER A 216 20.79 1.14 23.41
C SER A 216 20.13 0.61 24.69
N LEU A 217 19.20 -0.34 24.59
CA LEU A 217 18.53 -0.92 25.77
C LEU A 217 19.50 -1.72 26.63
N LEU A 218 20.37 -2.54 26.03
CA LEU A 218 21.33 -3.36 26.79
C LEU A 218 22.42 -2.55 27.50
N LYS A 219 22.67 -1.29 27.07
CA LYS A 219 23.54 -0.35 27.79
C LYS A 219 22.86 0.23 29.03
N ASN A 220 21.54 0.39 29.00
CA ASN A 220 20.77 1.06 30.06
C ASN A 220 20.20 0.07 31.09
N ILE A 221 20.12 -1.21 30.76
CA ILE A 221 19.71 -2.27 31.70
C ILE A 221 20.92 -2.64 32.57
N LYS A 222 20.86 -2.21 33.85
CA LYS A 222 21.80 -2.60 34.91
C LYS A 222 21.68 -4.08 35.25
#